data_AF-A0A6C0C5V9-F1
#
_entry.id   AF-A0A6C0C5V9-F1
#
_cell.length_a   1.000
_cell.length_b   1.000
_cell.length_c   1.000
_cell.angle_alpha   90.00
_cell.angle_beta   90.00
_cell.angle_gamma   90.00
#
_symmetry.space_group_name_H-M   'P 1'
#
loop_
_entity.id
_entity.type
_entity.pdbx_description
1 polymer ?
#
loop_
_entity_poly.entity_id
_entity_poly.type
_entity_poly.pdbx_seq_one_letter_code
_entity_poly.pdbx_strand_id
1 'polypeptide(L)'
;MKYGKLLKQIQEKHLHYIDYNYLKKQIYNKDFLNILKNNIKFFDCNYKLKKVFNKEIYNYLIINYLSIHKIIKKYNKKNNKSYEINLNEYKFYNDIINPSYIEDKICNVCYDHGFIIKTECNHNFCFKCLLKCSNLNISCPMCRNITILDPILIYINNIIDNKDNKYSPFDNKLSLDIISDLHIDQWSKKYKIKYPYGEIVEKPININNKSDILIIAGDISDDLDLSLNYINNISEKYDKILFIDGNHEHVNAYPELYDINFIHKKVNELNNNKIIYLPNNEYKINDKVFIGYCGWWDYNNKLDLENGKKYFNKWIPEFTEEDNILFMNNVLNQAEYEYDKIINLLKKYDNDDSIKEIILVTHSVGHKSFKVVNKSTDYNTMFNNIKSNKLNNWIFGHTHYDINDKINNIKYICNPRGRPNDFNRLKYDIKTLIIH
;
A
#
# COMPACT_ATOMS: atom_id res chain seq x y z
N MET A 1 7.07 -23.32 -24.07
CA MET A 1 6.23 -22.87 -22.92
C MET A 1 5.41 -24.03 -22.37
N LYS A 2 5.54 -24.37 -21.07
CA LYS A 2 4.78 -25.45 -20.39
C LYS A 2 3.26 -25.31 -20.56
N TYR A 3 2.74 -24.09 -20.53
CA TYR A 3 1.32 -23.81 -20.81
C TYR A 3 0.80 -24.33 -22.16
N GLY A 4 1.61 -24.25 -23.23
CA GLY A 4 1.21 -24.77 -24.54
C GLY A 4 1.15 -26.30 -24.57
N LYS A 5 1.99 -26.98 -23.78
CA LYS A 5 1.93 -28.44 -23.60
C LYS A 5 0.68 -28.85 -22.80
N LEU A 6 0.34 -28.11 -21.75
CA LEU A 6 -0.86 -28.35 -20.94
C LEU A 6 -2.15 -28.20 -21.76
N LEU A 7 -2.24 -27.18 -22.62
CA LEU A 7 -3.38 -27.04 -23.54
C LEU A 7 -3.49 -28.23 -24.51
N LYS A 8 -2.37 -28.73 -25.03
CA LYS A 8 -2.38 -29.94 -25.90
C LYS A 8 -2.87 -31.18 -25.15
N GLN A 9 -2.46 -31.37 -23.90
CA GLN A 9 -2.93 -32.49 -23.08
C GLN A 9 -4.44 -32.44 -22.81
N ILE A 10 -5.03 -31.26 -22.64
CA ILE A 10 -6.49 -31.11 -22.53
C ILE A 10 -7.17 -31.48 -23.85
N GLN A 11 -6.61 -31.02 -24.96
CA GLN A 11 -7.10 -31.30 -26.31
C GLN A 11 -7.09 -32.82 -26.61
N GLU A 12 -6.02 -33.52 -26.23
CA GLU A 12 -5.86 -34.97 -26.38
C GLU A 12 -6.87 -35.77 -25.56
N LYS A 13 -7.37 -35.21 -24.44
CA LYS A 13 -8.41 -35.84 -23.60
C LYS A 13 -9.84 -35.60 -24.10
N HIS A 14 -10.01 -34.96 -25.26
CA HIS A 14 -11.32 -34.63 -25.86
C HIS A 14 -12.31 -33.91 -24.92
N LEU A 15 -11.80 -33.20 -23.91
CA LEU A 15 -12.62 -32.37 -23.03
C LEU A 15 -12.89 -31.03 -23.73
N HIS A 16 -14.11 -30.52 -23.69
CA HIS A 16 -14.38 -29.14 -24.13
C HIS A 16 -13.51 -28.14 -23.37
N TYR A 17 -12.93 -27.14 -24.00
CA TYR A 17 -12.01 -26.21 -23.32
C TYR A 17 -12.02 -24.83 -23.97
N ILE A 18 -11.48 -23.85 -23.26
CA ILE A 18 -11.22 -22.50 -23.75
C ILE A 18 -10.03 -22.55 -24.72
N ASP A 19 -10.32 -22.58 -26.02
CA ASP A 19 -9.29 -22.56 -27.05
C ASP A 19 -8.64 -21.17 -27.16
N TYR A 20 -7.56 -21.00 -26.43
CA TYR A 20 -6.74 -19.79 -26.46
C TYR A 20 -6.24 -19.44 -27.87
N ASN A 21 -5.91 -20.42 -28.71
CA ASN A 21 -5.36 -20.15 -30.04
C ASN A 21 -6.46 -19.65 -30.99
N TYR A 22 -7.65 -20.24 -30.92
CA TYR A 22 -8.84 -19.74 -31.61
C TYR A 22 -9.17 -18.31 -31.18
N LEU A 23 -9.32 -18.06 -29.86
CA LEU A 23 -9.65 -16.73 -29.35
C LEU A 23 -8.57 -15.69 -29.71
N LYS A 24 -7.30 -16.09 -29.73
CA LYS A 24 -6.18 -15.23 -30.15
C LYS A 24 -6.31 -14.74 -31.59
N LYS A 25 -6.83 -15.58 -32.50
CA LYS A 25 -7.12 -15.17 -33.89
C LYS A 25 -8.28 -14.18 -33.97
N GLN A 26 -9.23 -14.28 -33.04
CA GLN A 26 -10.43 -13.43 -32.98
C GLN A 26 -10.23 -12.08 -32.27
N ILE A 27 -9.07 -11.78 -31.68
CA ILE A 27 -8.83 -10.54 -30.92
C ILE A 27 -9.14 -9.25 -31.71
N TYR A 28 -9.00 -9.29 -33.04
CA TYR A 28 -9.26 -8.15 -33.92
C TYR A 28 -10.74 -8.00 -34.30
N ASN A 29 -11.57 -8.98 -33.95
CA ASN A 29 -13.00 -8.92 -34.23
C ASN A 29 -13.64 -7.86 -33.34
N LYS A 30 -14.47 -6.98 -33.93
CA LYS A 30 -15.24 -5.97 -33.18
C LYS A 30 -16.12 -6.62 -32.10
N ASP A 31 -16.55 -7.86 -32.34
CA ASP A 31 -17.40 -8.64 -31.45
C ASP A 31 -16.61 -9.59 -30.51
N PHE A 32 -15.29 -9.41 -30.38
CA PHE A 32 -14.43 -10.31 -29.61
C PHE A 32 -14.93 -10.57 -28.18
N LEU A 33 -15.44 -9.54 -27.49
CA LEU A 33 -15.92 -9.69 -26.11
C LEU A 33 -17.14 -10.64 -26.03
N ASN A 34 -18.05 -10.59 -27.00
CA ASN A 34 -19.18 -11.50 -27.06
C ASN A 34 -18.73 -12.92 -27.45
N ILE A 35 -17.80 -13.05 -28.40
CA ILE A 35 -17.17 -14.33 -28.74
C ILE A 35 -16.54 -14.98 -27.49
N LEU A 36 -15.78 -14.19 -26.71
CA LEU A 36 -15.15 -14.65 -25.48
C LEU A 36 -16.20 -15.11 -24.45
N LYS A 37 -17.21 -14.28 -24.17
CA LYS A 37 -18.30 -14.61 -23.23
C LYS A 37 -19.03 -15.89 -23.65
N ASN A 38 -19.33 -16.05 -24.94
CA ASN A 38 -19.99 -17.25 -25.45
C ASN A 38 -19.11 -18.51 -25.28
N ASN A 39 -17.81 -18.41 -25.52
CA ASN A 39 -16.88 -19.53 -25.29
C ASN A 39 -16.81 -19.92 -23.81
N ILE A 40 -16.79 -18.93 -22.90
CA ILE A 40 -16.78 -19.17 -21.45
C ILE A 40 -18.09 -19.80 -20.99
N LYS A 41 -19.23 -19.29 -21.45
CA LYS A 41 -20.55 -19.85 -21.15
C LYS A 41 -20.67 -21.30 -21.65
N PHE A 42 -20.22 -21.56 -22.87
CA PHE A 42 -20.23 -22.92 -23.44
C PHE A 42 -19.34 -23.88 -22.63
N PHE A 43 -18.14 -23.44 -22.24
CA PHE A 43 -17.26 -24.21 -21.35
C PHE A 43 -17.93 -24.50 -20.00
N ASP A 44 -18.51 -23.50 -19.35
CA ASP A 44 -19.18 -23.65 -18.06
C ASP A 44 -20.38 -24.62 -18.13
N CYS A 45 -21.19 -24.52 -19.19
CA CYS A 45 -22.28 -25.46 -19.45
C CYS A 45 -21.79 -26.90 -19.59
N ASN A 46 -20.69 -27.13 -20.32
CA ASN A 46 -20.11 -28.47 -20.45
C ASN A 46 -19.52 -28.97 -19.13
N TYR A 47 -18.87 -28.09 -18.37
CA TYR A 47 -18.31 -28.42 -17.06
C TYR A 47 -19.41 -28.85 -16.07
N LYS A 48 -20.56 -28.16 -16.07
CA LYS A 48 -21.73 -28.50 -15.23
C LYS A 48 -22.22 -29.94 -15.39
N LEU A 49 -21.99 -30.58 -16.53
CA LEU A 49 -22.36 -31.97 -16.79
C LEU A 49 -21.44 -32.99 -16.11
N LYS A 50 -20.25 -32.57 -15.63
CA LYS A 50 -19.32 -33.47 -14.93
C LYS A 50 -19.81 -33.77 -13.51
N LYS A 51 -19.85 -35.05 -13.15
CA LYS A 51 -20.40 -35.52 -11.86
C LYS A 51 -19.40 -35.56 -10.70
N VAL A 52 -18.10 -35.63 -10.96
CA VAL A 52 -17.08 -35.84 -9.93
C VAL A 52 -16.04 -34.72 -9.96
N PHE A 53 -15.82 -34.08 -8.81
CA PHE A 53 -14.77 -33.08 -8.62
C PHE A 53 -13.56 -33.75 -7.97
N ASN A 54 -12.39 -33.59 -8.59
CA ASN A 54 -11.12 -34.16 -8.12
C ASN A 54 -9.95 -33.28 -8.58
N LYS A 55 -8.72 -33.66 -8.21
CA LYS A 55 -7.51 -32.89 -8.53
C LYS A 55 -7.23 -32.74 -10.03
N GLU A 56 -7.58 -33.75 -10.84
CA GLU A 56 -7.44 -33.67 -12.30
C GLU A 56 -8.43 -32.68 -12.91
N ILE A 57 -9.68 -32.68 -12.44
CA ILE A 57 -10.69 -31.70 -12.83
C ILE A 57 -10.25 -30.30 -12.39
N TYR A 58 -9.75 -30.12 -11.17
CA TYR A 58 -9.24 -28.83 -10.70
C TYR A 58 -8.07 -28.32 -11.55
N ASN A 59 -7.11 -29.18 -11.93
CA ASN A 59 -6.05 -28.84 -12.89
C ASN A 59 -6.63 -28.31 -14.21
N TYR A 60 -7.61 -29.03 -14.75
CA TYR A 60 -8.28 -28.66 -15.98
C TYR A 60 -9.01 -27.31 -15.85
N LEU A 61 -9.67 -27.03 -14.73
CA LEU A 61 -10.30 -25.73 -14.47
C LEU A 61 -9.29 -24.59 -14.43
N ILE A 62 -8.18 -24.76 -13.70
CA ILE A 62 -7.11 -23.77 -13.58
C ILE A 62 -6.49 -23.44 -14.94
N ILE A 63 -6.26 -24.44 -15.81
CA ILE A 63 -5.71 -24.19 -17.15
C ILE A 63 -6.68 -23.35 -18.00
N ASN A 64 -7.99 -23.61 -17.92
CA ASN A 64 -9.00 -22.83 -18.63
C ASN A 64 -9.14 -21.40 -18.08
N TYR A 65 -9.09 -21.24 -16.77
CA TYR A 65 -8.99 -19.93 -16.11
C TYR A 65 -7.78 -19.14 -16.62
N LEU A 66 -6.60 -19.78 -16.69
CA LEU A 66 -5.39 -19.17 -17.25
C LEU A 66 -5.56 -18.77 -18.73
N SER A 67 -6.27 -19.55 -19.54
CA SER A 67 -6.60 -19.19 -20.93
C SER A 67 -7.36 -17.88 -21.02
N ILE A 68 -8.38 -17.71 -20.17
CA ILE A 68 -9.23 -16.52 -20.12
C ILE A 68 -8.39 -15.28 -19.75
N HIS A 69 -7.63 -15.35 -18.66
CA HIS A 69 -6.82 -14.21 -18.22
C HIS A 69 -5.72 -13.85 -19.21
N LYS A 70 -5.05 -14.85 -19.82
CA LYS A 70 -4.03 -14.59 -20.85
C LYS A 70 -4.61 -13.93 -22.09
N ILE A 71 -5.81 -14.34 -22.53
CA ILE A 71 -6.42 -13.74 -23.72
C ILE A 71 -6.90 -12.31 -23.45
N ILE A 72 -7.49 -12.05 -22.28
CA ILE A 72 -7.91 -10.70 -21.86
C ILE A 72 -6.72 -9.76 -21.77
N LYS A 73 -5.63 -10.18 -21.12
CA LYS A 73 -4.39 -9.40 -21.06
C LYS A 73 -3.88 -9.04 -22.45
N LYS A 74 -3.96 -9.98 -23.40
CA LYS A 74 -3.55 -9.77 -24.79
C LYS A 74 -4.48 -8.80 -25.53
N TYR A 75 -5.78 -8.88 -25.29
CA TYR A 75 -6.79 -7.94 -25.81
C TYR A 75 -6.56 -6.52 -25.28
N ASN A 76 -6.40 -6.37 -23.96
CA ASN A 76 -6.14 -5.09 -23.28
C ASN A 76 -4.87 -4.42 -23.80
N LYS A 77 -3.76 -5.17 -23.86
CA LYS A 77 -2.49 -4.65 -24.40
C LYS A 77 -2.61 -4.17 -25.84
N LYS A 78 -3.37 -4.88 -26.68
CA LYS A 78 -3.51 -4.53 -28.11
C LYS A 78 -4.45 -3.36 -28.36
N ASN A 79 -5.49 -3.20 -27.54
CA ASN A 79 -6.51 -2.18 -27.74
C ASN A 79 -6.33 -0.96 -26.84
N ASN A 80 -5.26 -0.93 -26.02
CA ASN A 80 -5.05 0.07 -24.97
C ASN A 80 -6.28 0.24 -24.06
N LYS A 81 -6.87 -0.89 -23.64
CA LYS A 81 -8.07 -0.96 -22.79
C LYS A 81 -7.77 -1.63 -21.46
N SER A 82 -8.61 -1.40 -20.47
CA SER A 82 -8.63 -2.07 -19.17
C SER A 82 -9.92 -2.88 -19.00
N TYR A 83 -10.17 -3.84 -19.90
CA TYR A 83 -11.34 -4.71 -19.78
C TYR A 83 -11.08 -5.81 -18.74
N GLU A 84 -12.05 -6.00 -17.85
CA GLU A 84 -12.11 -7.11 -16.90
C GLU A 84 -13.36 -7.94 -17.16
N ILE A 85 -13.26 -9.24 -16.89
CA ILE A 85 -14.40 -10.16 -17.00
C ILE A 85 -14.84 -10.58 -15.60
N ASN A 86 -16.14 -10.47 -15.33
CA ASN A 86 -16.70 -11.01 -14.11
C ASN A 86 -16.89 -12.52 -14.27
N LEU A 87 -16.12 -13.32 -13.54
CA LEU A 87 -16.24 -14.79 -13.57
C LEU A 87 -17.13 -15.37 -12.47
N ASN A 88 -17.61 -14.55 -11.52
CA ASN A 88 -18.39 -15.01 -10.37
C ASN A 88 -19.71 -15.70 -10.75
N GLU A 89 -20.23 -15.43 -11.96
CA GLU A 89 -21.46 -16.05 -12.47
C GLU A 89 -21.27 -17.49 -12.98
N TYR A 90 -20.02 -17.95 -13.18
CA TYR A 90 -19.74 -19.26 -13.74
C TYR A 90 -19.43 -20.29 -12.65
N LYS A 91 -20.02 -21.48 -12.75
CA LYS A 91 -19.81 -22.56 -11.80
C LYS A 91 -18.35 -22.99 -11.75
N PHE A 92 -17.69 -23.10 -12.91
CA PHE A 92 -16.29 -23.52 -12.97
C PHE A 92 -15.38 -22.60 -12.15
N TYR A 93 -15.71 -21.31 -12.08
CA TYR A 93 -14.94 -20.33 -11.32
C TYR A 93 -15.22 -20.47 -9.81
N ASN A 94 -16.48 -20.66 -9.42
CA ASN A 94 -16.85 -20.93 -8.03
C ASN A 94 -16.17 -22.19 -7.48
N ASP A 95 -16.07 -23.25 -8.29
CA ASP A 95 -15.37 -24.48 -7.93
C ASP A 95 -13.84 -24.31 -7.90
N ILE A 96 -13.28 -23.28 -8.56
CA ILE A 96 -11.87 -22.89 -8.42
C ILE A 96 -11.64 -22.19 -7.08
N ILE A 97 -12.47 -21.20 -6.72
CA ILE A 97 -12.27 -20.38 -5.51
C ILE A 97 -12.81 -21.03 -4.22
N ASN A 98 -13.55 -22.13 -4.34
CA ASN A 98 -14.05 -22.92 -3.22
C ASN A 98 -14.09 -24.43 -3.58
N PRO A 99 -12.92 -25.08 -3.70
CA PRO A 99 -12.86 -26.48 -4.11
C PRO A 99 -13.49 -27.41 -3.05
N SER A 100 -14.37 -28.31 -3.49
CA SER A 100 -15.14 -29.23 -2.63
C SER A 100 -14.47 -30.59 -2.37
N TYR A 101 -13.30 -30.83 -2.96
CA TYR A 101 -12.58 -32.09 -2.86
C TYR A 101 -11.80 -32.21 -1.54
N ILE A 102 -11.87 -33.37 -0.89
CA ILE A 102 -11.21 -33.68 0.38
C ILE A 102 -10.05 -34.65 0.13
N GLU A 103 -8.85 -34.30 0.58
CA GLU A 103 -7.67 -35.18 0.59
C GLU A 103 -7.47 -35.81 1.99
N ASP A 104 -6.84 -36.98 2.04
CA ASP A 104 -6.48 -37.66 3.31
C ASP A 104 -5.41 -36.91 4.11
N LYS A 105 -4.78 -35.90 3.52
CA LYS A 105 -3.81 -35.05 4.21
C LYS A 105 -4.51 -34.04 5.12
N ILE A 106 -3.84 -33.70 6.22
CA ILE A 106 -4.35 -32.79 7.24
C ILE A 106 -3.72 -31.40 7.08
N CYS A 107 -4.52 -30.36 7.32
CA CYS A 107 -4.05 -28.97 7.40
C CYS A 107 -3.18 -28.74 8.64
N ASN A 108 -2.00 -28.15 8.49
CA ASN A 108 -1.11 -27.80 9.59
C ASN A 108 -1.65 -26.69 10.53
N VAL A 109 -2.76 -26.02 10.18
CA VAL A 109 -3.36 -24.92 10.96
C VAL A 109 -4.63 -25.35 11.70
N CYS A 110 -5.62 -25.88 10.97
CA CYS A 110 -6.89 -26.27 11.59
C CYS A 110 -6.95 -27.75 11.97
N TYR A 111 -5.96 -28.56 11.58
CA TYR A 111 -5.95 -30.00 11.79
C TYR A 111 -7.12 -30.77 11.15
N ASP A 112 -7.85 -30.15 10.22
CA ASP A 112 -8.91 -30.79 9.42
C ASP A 112 -8.40 -31.28 8.05
N HIS A 113 -9.17 -32.21 7.47
CA HIS A 113 -9.08 -32.61 6.07
C HIS A 113 -9.70 -31.57 5.13
N GLY A 114 -9.27 -31.56 3.88
CA GLY A 114 -9.86 -30.70 2.85
C GLY A 114 -9.03 -30.68 1.57
N PHE A 115 -9.21 -29.63 0.76
CA PHE A 115 -8.37 -29.41 -0.41
C PHE A 115 -7.00 -28.90 0.05
N ILE A 116 -6.01 -29.80 0.07
CA ILE A 116 -4.68 -29.50 0.62
C ILE A 116 -3.75 -28.91 -0.44
N ILE A 117 -3.13 -27.80 -0.07
CA ILE A 117 -2.13 -27.11 -0.86
C ILE A 117 -0.82 -27.11 -0.09
N LYS A 118 0.24 -27.52 -0.77
CA LYS A 118 1.60 -27.52 -0.25
C LYS A 118 2.30 -26.24 -0.69
N THR A 119 2.76 -25.44 0.26
CA THR A 119 3.50 -24.19 -0.01
C THR A 119 4.96 -24.47 -0.42
N GLU A 120 5.65 -23.44 -0.91
CA GLU A 120 7.08 -23.54 -1.27
C GLU A 120 7.97 -23.89 -0.06
N CYS A 121 7.57 -23.48 1.15
CA CYS A 121 8.22 -23.86 2.39
C CYS A 121 7.83 -25.26 2.90
N ASN A 122 7.22 -26.09 2.05
CA ASN A 122 6.86 -27.49 2.30
C ASN A 122 5.80 -27.75 3.39
N HIS A 123 5.01 -26.75 3.78
CA HIS A 123 3.89 -26.93 4.73
C HIS A 123 2.56 -27.17 4.02
N ASN A 124 1.67 -27.95 4.63
CA ASN A 124 0.37 -28.29 4.06
C ASN A 124 -0.73 -27.46 4.72
N PHE A 125 -1.56 -26.79 3.92
CA PHE A 125 -2.70 -26.04 4.42
C PHE A 125 -3.94 -26.43 3.62
N CYS A 126 -5.09 -26.48 4.28
CA CYS A 126 -6.35 -26.51 3.55
C CYS A 126 -6.56 -25.15 2.86
N PHE A 127 -7.25 -25.17 1.72
CA PHE A 127 -7.53 -23.99 0.91
C PHE A 127 -8.06 -22.81 1.74
N LYS A 128 -9.00 -23.05 2.66
CA LYS A 128 -9.64 -22.01 3.49
C LYS A 128 -8.65 -21.35 4.46
N CYS A 129 -7.85 -22.15 5.18
CA CYS A 129 -6.83 -21.61 6.08
C CYS A 129 -5.78 -20.83 5.30
N LEU A 130 -5.35 -21.35 4.16
CA LEU A 130 -4.34 -20.72 3.32
C LEU A 130 -4.83 -19.39 2.75
N LEU A 131 -6.07 -19.34 2.24
CA LEU A 131 -6.72 -18.11 1.81
C LEU A 131 -6.84 -17.10 2.95
N LYS A 132 -7.23 -17.54 4.14
CA LYS A 132 -7.28 -16.66 5.33
C LYS A 132 -5.90 -16.09 5.64
N CYS A 133 -4.84 -16.91 5.61
CA CYS A 133 -3.47 -16.43 5.80
C CYS A 133 -3.05 -15.44 4.69
N SER A 134 -3.43 -15.69 3.44
CA SER A 134 -3.19 -14.77 2.32
C SER A 134 -3.87 -13.43 2.54
N ASN A 135 -5.13 -13.43 2.97
CA ASN A 135 -5.91 -12.21 3.22
C ASN A 135 -5.37 -11.42 4.42
N LEU A 136 -4.92 -12.11 5.47
CA LEU A 136 -4.24 -11.48 6.62
C LEU A 136 -2.81 -11.04 6.30
N ASN A 137 -2.30 -11.37 5.11
CA ASN A 137 -0.97 -11.02 4.64
C ASN A 137 0.16 -11.36 5.62
N ILE A 138 0.02 -12.51 6.27
CA ILE A 138 1.02 -13.02 7.21
C ILE A 138 2.05 -13.89 6.50
N SER A 139 3.20 -14.10 7.13
CA SER A 139 4.14 -15.13 6.69
C SER A 139 3.59 -16.53 6.99
N CYS A 140 4.24 -17.57 6.47
CA CYS A 140 3.83 -18.96 6.74
C CYS A 140 3.66 -19.18 8.25
N PRO A 141 2.48 -19.61 8.75
CA PRO A 141 2.23 -19.72 10.18
C PRO A 141 3.08 -20.81 10.86
N MET A 142 3.65 -21.73 10.07
CA MET A 142 4.48 -22.82 10.59
C MET A 142 5.96 -22.45 10.74
N CYS A 143 6.55 -21.76 9.76
CA CYS A 143 7.99 -21.47 9.76
C CYS A 143 8.33 -19.99 9.68
N ARG A 144 7.33 -19.10 9.59
CA ARG A 144 7.45 -17.65 9.45
C ARG A 144 8.21 -17.18 8.20
N ASN A 145 8.53 -18.09 7.26
CA ASN A 145 9.09 -17.72 5.97
C ASN A 145 8.09 -16.89 5.17
N ILE A 146 8.60 -15.82 4.56
CA ILE A 146 7.86 -15.02 3.59
C ILE A 146 7.71 -15.86 2.32
N THR A 147 6.49 -16.21 1.96
CA THR A 147 6.15 -17.03 0.79
C THR A 147 4.76 -16.66 0.27
N ILE A 148 4.45 -17.01 -0.96
CA ILE A 148 3.10 -16.81 -1.52
C ILE A 148 2.14 -17.73 -0.75
N LEU A 149 1.10 -17.15 -0.16
CA LEU A 149 0.03 -17.87 0.54
C LEU A 149 -1.30 -17.88 -0.21
N ASP A 150 -1.37 -17.28 -1.39
CA ASP A 150 -2.53 -17.40 -2.23
C ASP A 150 -2.66 -18.85 -2.75
N PRO A 151 -3.74 -19.57 -2.39
CA PRO A 151 -3.88 -20.98 -2.73
C PRO A 151 -3.88 -21.24 -4.24
N ILE A 152 -4.43 -20.32 -5.03
CA ILE A 152 -4.56 -20.47 -6.48
C ILE A 152 -3.26 -20.10 -7.18
N LEU A 153 -2.57 -19.05 -6.73
CA LEU A 153 -1.24 -18.72 -7.25
C LEU A 153 -0.24 -19.84 -6.98
N ILE A 154 -0.21 -20.42 -5.77
CA ILE A 154 0.66 -21.57 -5.48
C ILE A 154 0.38 -22.70 -6.48
N TYR A 155 -0.91 -22.99 -6.71
CA TYR A 155 -1.32 -24.04 -7.62
C TYR A 155 -0.93 -23.76 -9.08
N ILE A 156 -1.16 -22.54 -9.55
CA ILE A 156 -0.76 -22.06 -10.88
C ILE A 156 0.75 -22.16 -11.03
N ASN A 157 1.51 -21.62 -10.08
CA ASN A 157 2.97 -21.59 -10.12
C ASN A 157 3.55 -23.01 -10.17
N ASN A 158 2.96 -23.96 -9.46
CA ASN A 158 3.33 -25.38 -9.53
C ASN A 158 3.05 -26.00 -10.91
N ILE A 159 1.96 -25.62 -11.59
CA ILE A 159 1.57 -26.18 -12.89
C ILE A 159 2.38 -25.58 -14.04
N ILE A 160 2.51 -24.26 -14.09
CA ILE A 160 3.13 -23.56 -15.22
C ILE A 160 4.61 -23.24 -14.99
N ASP A 161 5.15 -23.55 -13.80
CA ASP A 161 6.53 -23.24 -13.37
C ASP A 161 6.86 -21.77 -13.65
N ASN A 162 6.00 -20.92 -13.12
CA ASN A 162 6.07 -19.48 -13.26
C ASN A 162 6.03 -18.90 -11.85
N LYS A 163 6.82 -17.88 -11.54
CA LYS A 163 6.80 -17.20 -10.24
C LYS A 163 6.17 -15.83 -10.41
N ASP A 164 4.88 -15.78 -10.69
CA ASP A 164 4.22 -14.50 -11.02
C ASP A 164 2.82 -14.41 -10.41
N ASN A 165 2.52 -13.27 -9.78
CA ASN A 165 1.27 -13.04 -9.03
C ASN A 165 0.10 -12.59 -9.92
N LYS A 166 0.27 -12.61 -11.26
CA LYS A 166 -0.67 -11.99 -12.23
C LYS A 166 -2.02 -12.69 -12.42
N TYR A 167 -2.20 -13.88 -11.84
CA TYR A 167 -3.39 -14.71 -12.09
C TYR A 167 -4.08 -15.11 -10.78
N SER A 168 -3.91 -14.31 -9.73
CA SER A 168 -4.77 -14.49 -8.57
C SER A 168 -6.21 -14.08 -8.92
N PRO A 169 -7.21 -14.88 -8.58
CA PRO A 169 -8.61 -14.45 -8.60
C PRO A 169 -8.99 -13.69 -7.32
N PHE A 170 -8.12 -13.69 -6.31
CA PHE A 170 -8.28 -12.90 -5.12
C PHE A 170 -7.65 -11.54 -5.40
N ASP A 171 -8.47 -10.51 -5.36
CA ASP A 171 -7.98 -9.14 -5.38
C ASP A 171 -6.97 -9.01 -4.24
N ASN A 172 -5.67 -8.91 -4.56
CA ASN A 172 -4.61 -8.49 -3.63
C ASN A 172 -4.73 -6.98 -3.35
N LYS A 173 -5.98 -6.50 -3.27
CA LYS A 173 -6.35 -5.14 -2.94
C LYS A 173 -5.86 -4.88 -1.54
N LEU A 174 -4.83 -4.06 -1.47
CA LEU A 174 -4.37 -3.52 -0.21
C LEU A 174 -5.26 -2.31 0.10
N SER A 175 -6.07 -2.42 1.16
CA SER A 175 -6.82 -1.29 1.70
C SER A 175 -5.98 -0.60 2.77
N LEU A 176 -5.84 0.71 2.65
CA LEU A 176 -5.02 1.55 3.52
C LEU A 176 -5.85 2.72 4.01
N ASP A 177 -5.90 2.92 5.32
CA ASP A 177 -6.37 4.17 5.89
C ASP A 177 -5.25 5.20 5.90
N ILE A 178 -5.58 6.46 5.61
CA ILE A 178 -4.61 7.55 5.49
C ILE A 178 -5.06 8.72 6.35
N ILE A 179 -4.14 9.22 7.17
CA ILE A 179 -4.31 10.42 7.98
C ILE A 179 -3.02 11.26 8.01
N SER A 180 -3.15 12.56 8.26
CA SER A 180 -2.02 13.46 8.54
C SER A 180 -2.51 14.65 9.38
N ASP A 181 -1.57 15.43 9.92
CA ASP A 181 -1.84 16.74 10.53
C ASP A 181 -2.97 16.67 11.56
N LEU A 182 -2.91 15.69 12.47
CA LEU A 182 -3.97 15.50 13.46
C LEU A 182 -4.02 16.62 14.50
N HIS A 183 -2.86 17.22 14.82
CA HIS A 183 -2.70 18.28 15.82
C HIS A 183 -3.53 18.02 17.07
N ILE A 184 -3.46 16.81 17.63
CA ILE A 184 -4.36 16.32 18.69
C ILE A 184 -4.36 17.21 19.94
N ASP A 185 -3.25 17.89 20.15
CA ASP A 185 -2.94 18.90 21.15
C ASP A 185 -3.69 20.22 20.97
N GLN A 186 -4.05 20.56 19.73
CA GLN A 186 -4.92 21.70 19.44
C GLN A 186 -6.42 21.34 19.47
N TRP A 187 -6.73 20.04 19.45
CA TRP A 187 -8.10 19.52 19.46
C TRP A 187 -8.52 18.90 20.79
N SER A 188 -7.69 18.97 21.82
CA SER A 188 -8.06 18.61 23.18
C SER A 188 -7.18 19.33 24.20
N LYS A 189 -7.82 19.96 25.19
CA LYS A 189 -7.18 20.71 26.28
C LYS A 189 -6.41 19.81 27.26
N LYS A 190 -6.52 18.48 27.11
CA LYS A 190 -5.80 17.52 27.95
C LYS A 190 -4.29 17.52 27.68
N TYR A 191 -3.88 17.92 26.50
CA TYR A 191 -2.47 17.99 26.11
C TYR A 191 -1.91 19.37 26.44
N LYS A 192 -0.66 19.39 26.91
CA LYS A 192 0.08 20.62 27.19
C LYS A 192 1.25 20.68 26.23
N ILE A 193 1.37 21.80 25.53
CA ILE A 193 2.38 22.02 24.50
C ILE A 193 3.33 23.13 24.90
N LYS A 194 4.59 23.01 24.50
CA LYS A 194 5.68 23.95 24.84
C LYS A 194 5.47 25.32 24.20
N TYR A 195 5.13 25.34 22.91
CA TYR A 195 4.94 26.57 22.12
C TYR A 195 3.54 26.58 21.47
N PRO A 196 2.46 26.83 22.24
CA PRO A 196 1.12 26.83 21.70
C PRO A 196 0.93 27.88 20.61
N TYR A 197 0.55 27.44 19.41
CA TYR A 197 0.29 28.33 18.28
C TYR A 197 -1.04 27.99 17.58
N GLY A 198 -2.01 28.88 17.74
CA GLY A 198 -3.37 28.73 17.21
C GLY A 198 -4.43 28.59 18.30
N GLU A 199 -5.63 28.21 17.90
CA GLU A 199 -6.75 27.96 18.81
C GLU A 199 -6.67 26.53 19.37
N ILE A 200 -7.04 26.36 20.65
CA ILE A 200 -7.22 25.04 21.27
C ILE A 200 -8.70 24.82 21.59
N VAL A 201 -9.30 23.78 21.02
CA VAL A 201 -10.72 23.43 21.20
C VAL A 201 -10.88 22.04 21.79
N GLU A 202 -11.95 21.77 22.54
CA GLU A 202 -12.21 20.43 23.10
C GLU A 202 -13.10 19.60 22.17
N LYS A 203 -12.47 19.04 21.12
CA LYS A 203 -13.11 18.15 20.13
C LYS A 203 -12.13 17.04 19.74
N PRO A 204 -11.77 16.13 20.65
CA PRO A 204 -10.84 15.06 20.33
C PRO A 204 -11.40 14.18 19.22
N ILE A 205 -10.51 13.71 18.34
CA ILE A 205 -10.85 12.77 17.27
C ILE A 205 -11.05 11.36 17.85
N ASN A 206 -12.05 10.64 17.34
CA ASN A 206 -12.15 9.20 17.52
C ASN A 206 -11.90 8.51 16.17
N ILE A 207 -10.77 7.83 16.06
CA ILE A 207 -10.38 7.08 14.86
C ILE A 207 -11.23 5.81 14.77
N ASN A 208 -11.99 5.65 13.70
CA ASN A 208 -12.70 4.40 13.38
C ASN A 208 -12.07 3.82 12.12
N ASN A 209 -11.36 2.70 12.26
CA ASN A 209 -10.65 2.08 11.15
C ASN A 209 -11.62 1.54 10.09
N LYS A 210 -11.26 1.73 8.82
CA LYS A 210 -11.93 1.18 7.64
C LYS A 210 -11.04 0.16 6.92
N SER A 211 -9.78 0.05 7.34
CA SER A 211 -8.76 -0.85 6.80
C SER A 211 -7.92 -1.46 7.92
N ASP A 212 -7.13 -2.49 7.59
CA ASP A 212 -6.23 -3.16 8.54
C ASP A 212 -4.90 -2.41 8.72
N ILE A 213 -4.50 -1.58 7.75
CA ILE A 213 -3.26 -0.79 7.78
C ILE A 213 -3.59 0.70 7.80
N LEU A 214 -2.93 1.44 8.69
CA LEU A 214 -2.96 2.90 8.75
C LEU A 214 -1.63 3.49 8.29
N ILE A 215 -1.69 4.58 7.51
CA ILE A 215 -0.57 5.44 7.20
C ILE A 215 -0.79 6.79 7.88
N ILE A 216 0.20 7.25 8.63
CA ILE A 216 0.19 8.55 9.30
C ILE A 216 1.34 9.40 8.74
N ALA A 217 0.99 10.45 8.00
CA ALA A 217 1.95 11.33 7.34
C ALA A 217 2.28 12.59 8.18
N GLY A 218 2.78 12.36 9.40
CA GLY A 218 3.32 13.39 10.30
C GLY A 218 2.29 14.31 10.96
N ASP A 219 2.80 15.18 11.84
CA ASP A 219 2.10 16.24 12.56
C ASP A 219 0.91 15.71 13.38
N ILE A 220 1.18 14.74 14.24
CA ILE A 220 0.20 14.27 15.22
C ILE A 220 0.09 15.27 16.37
N SER A 221 1.22 15.79 16.86
CA SER A 221 1.31 16.83 17.90
C SER A 221 2.69 17.49 17.94
N ASP A 222 2.80 18.60 18.70
CA ASP A 222 4.04 19.35 18.95
C ASP A 222 5.05 18.61 19.85
N ASP A 223 4.75 17.38 20.28
CA ASP A 223 5.55 16.61 21.21
C ASP A 223 5.67 15.15 20.75
N LEU A 224 6.89 14.69 20.51
CA LEU A 224 7.16 13.33 20.04
C LEU A 224 6.56 12.26 20.97
N ASP A 225 6.70 12.40 22.28
CA ASP A 225 6.21 11.39 23.23
C ASP A 225 4.66 11.37 23.26
N LEU A 226 4.00 12.52 23.12
CA LEU A 226 2.54 12.58 22.95
C LEU A 226 2.09 11.93 21.63
N SER A 227 2.78 12.20 20.53
CA SER A 227 2.52 11.58 19.22
C SER A 227 2.65 10.06 19.31
N LEU A 228 3.76 9.54 19.86
CA LEU A 228 4.00 8.11 20.02
C LEU A 228 2.98 7.42 20.95
N ASN A 229 2.63 8.05 22.07
CA ASN A 229 1.59 7.53 22.97
C ASN A 229 0.23 7.46 22.27
N TYR A 230 -0.11 8.47 21.46
CA TYR A 230 -1.35 8.46 20.69
C TYR A 230 -1.36 7.34 19.65
N ILE A 231 -0.28 7.16 18.88
CA ILE A 231 -0.13 6.05 17.93
C ILE A 231 -0.30 4.71 18.64
N ASN A 232 0.36 4.52 19.79
CA ASN A 232 0.29 3.27 20.55
C ASN A 232 -1.14 2.94 20.95
N ASN A 233 -1.91 3.93 21.42
CA ASN A 233 -3.31 3.75 21.79
C ASN A 233 -4.20 3.39 20.58
N ILE A 234 -4.01 4.02 19.42
CA ILE A 234 -4.85 3.71 18.25
C ILE A 234 -4.41 2.42 17.53
N SER A 235 -3.23 1.88 17.83
CA SER A 235 -2.72 0.62 17.27
C SER A 235 -3.57 -0.61 17.61
N GLU A 236 -4.44 -0.53 18.61
CA GLU A 236 -5.41 -1.58 18.92
C GLU A 236 -6.39 -1.82 17.77
N LYS A 237 -6.66 -0.78 16.96
CA LYS A 237 -7.64 -0.80 15.87
C LYS A 237 -7.06 -1.22 14.52
N TYR A 238 -5.75 -1.38 14.42
CA TYR A 238 -5.04 -1.71 13.18
C TYR A 238 -4.12 -2.90 13.37
N ASP A 239 -3.87 -3.65 12.30
CA ASP A 239 -2.86 -4.70 12.26
C ASP A 239 -1.46 -4.10 12.09
N LYS A 240 -1.36 -3.00 11.32
CA LYS A 240 -0.14 -2.21 11.15
C LYS A 240 -0.40 -0.71 11.09
N ILE A 241 0.52 0.05 11.68
CA ILE A 241 0.61 1.50 11.51
C ILE A 241 1.97 1.83 10.91
N LEU A 242 1.97 2.48 9.75
CA LEU A 242 3.16 3.04 9.12
C LEU A 242 3.17 4.54 9.40
N PHE A 243 4.18 5.00 10.13
CA PHE A 243 4.27 6.38 10.60
C PHE A 243 5.59 7.01 10.13
N ILE A 244 5.48 8.27 9.73
CA ILE A 244 6.59 9.21 9.61
C ILE A 244 6.33 10.39 10.57
N ASP A 245 7.39 10.97 11.09
CA ASP A 245 7.38 12.26 11.75
C ASP A 245 7.00 13.38 10.77
N GLY A 246 6.42 14.44 11.31
CA GLY A 246 6.31 15.75 10.67
C GLY A 246 7.21 16.76 11.36
N ASN A 247 7.10 18.03 10.98
CA ASN A 247 7.92 19.06 11.60
C ASN A 247 7.48 19.34 13.05
N HIS A 248 6.21 19.08 13.40
CA HIS A 248 5.68 19.32 14.74
C HIS A 248 6.22 18.36 15.80
N GLU A 249 6.50 17.09 15.47
CA GLU A 249 7.10 16.15 16.41
C GLU A 249 8.48 16.61 16.95
N HIS A 250 9.15 17.54 16.26
CA HIS A 250 10.48 18.05 16.59
C HIS A 250 10.45 19.32 17.46
N VAL A 251 9.30 19.93 17.70
CA VAL A 251 9.18 21.27 18.31
C VAL A 251 9.89 21.38 19.67
N ASN A 252 9.89 20.30 20.46
CA ASN A 252 10.61 20.28 21.74
C ASN A 252 12.14 20.27 21.60
N ALA A 253 12.68 19.77 20.50
CA ALA A 253 14.10 19.73 20.19
C ALA A 253 14.63 21.03 19.57
N TYR A 254 13.74 21.85 18.99
CA TYR A 254 14.14 23.09 18.33
C TYR A 254 15.01 23.96 19.26
N PRO A 255 16.11 24.57 18.76
CA PRO A 255 16.48 24.73 17.33
C PRO A 255 17.17 23.49 16.70
N GLU A 256 17.42 22.44 17.46
CA GLU A 256 17.89 21.16 16.92
C GLU A 256 16.74 20.33 16.36
N LEU A 257 17.08 19.24 15.68
CA LEU A 257 16.13 18.24 15.21
C LEU A 257 16.46 16.88 15.85
N TYR A 258 15.43 16.11 16.20
CA TYR A 258 15.64 14.73 16.61
C TYR A 258 16.27 13.92 15.48
N ASP A 259 17.30 13.14 15.80
CA ASP A 259 17.87 12.17 14.86
C ASP A 259 16.86 11.04 14.58
N ILE A 260 16.87 10.52 13.34
CA ILE A 260 16.00 9.41 12.93
C ILE A 260 16.19 8.18 13.82
N ASN A 261 17.42 7.87 14.26
CA ASN A 261 17.66 6.72 15.15
C ASN A 261 17.13 6.98 16.56
N PHE A 262 17.14 8.24 17.02
CA PHE A 262 16.55 8.60 18.30
C PHE A 262 15.04 8.36 18.29
N ILE A 263 14.33 8.84 17.26
CA ILE A 263 12.89 8.59 17.10
C ILE A 263 12.62 7.09 16.97
N HIS A 264 13.40 6.38 16.16
CA HIS A 264 13.26 4.93 16.01
C HIS A 264 13.44 4.19 17.34
N LYS A 265 14.43 4.58 18.15
CA LYS A 265 14.63 4.01 19.49
C LYS A 265 13.42 4.23 20.38
N LYS A 266 12.87 5.44 20.42
CA LYS A 266 11.63 5.77 21.14
C LYS A 266 10.43 4.93 20.68
N VAL A 267 10.28 4.71 19.37
CA VAL A 267 9.24 3.82 18.83
C VAL A 267 9.43 2.39 19.33
N ASN A 268 10.66 1.87 19.36
CA ASN A 268 10.94 0.52 19.86
C ASN A 268 10.68 0.37 21.36
N GLU A 269 10.89 1.43 22.15
CA GLU A 269 10.61 1.45 23.60
C GLU A 269 9.11 1.24 23.92
N LEU A 270 8.21 1.51 22.96
CA LEU A 270 6.78 1.17 23.09
C LEU A 270 6.52 -0.35 23.15
N ASN A 271 7.50 -1.18 22.75
CA ASN A 271 7.39 -2.64 22.65
C ASN A 271 6.18 -3.12 21.82
N ASN A 272 5.79 -2.34 20.80
CA ASN A 272 4.64 -2.62 19.96
C ASN A 272 5.06 -2.85 18.51
N ASN A 273 5.06 -4.12 18.10
CA ASN A 273 5.48 -4.52 16.75
C ASN A 273 4.50 -4.14 15.64
N LYS A 274 3.32 -3.58 15.96
CA LYS A 274 2.38 -3.07 14.96
C LYS A 274 2.81 -1.74 14.37
N ILE A 275 3.63 -0.98 15.09
CA ILE A 275 4.06 0.37 14.72
C ILE A 275 5.39 0.28 13.96
N ILE A 276 5.43 0.87 12.78
CA ILE A 276 6.62 0.91 11.92
C ILE A 276 6.94 2.37 11.63
N TYR A 277 8.08 2.82 12.15
CA TYR A 277 8.64 4.13 11.81
C TYR A 277 9.40 4.02 10.49
N LEU A 278 8.78 4.53 9.42
CA LEU A 278 9.26 4.38 8.03
C LEU A 278 10.66 4.99 7.76
N PRO A 279 11.07 6.11 8.37
CA PRO A 279 12.37 6.72 8.10
C PRO A 279 13.55 5.82 8.48
N ASN A 280 13.34 4.84 9.37
CA ASN A 280 14.33 3.82 9.69
C ASN A 280 13.98 2.41 9.21
N ASN A 281 12.74 2.16 8.77
CA ASN A 281 12.26 0.83 8.40
C ASN A 281 11.40 0.86 7.14
N GLU A 282 11.88 0.22 6.09
CA GLU A 282 11.10 -0.03 4.88
C GLU A 282 10.06 -1.12 5.17
N TYR A 283 8.80 -0.93 4.77
CA TYR A 283 7.75 -1.94 4.97
C TYR A 283 7.37 -2.59 3.64
N LYS A 284 7.65 -3.89 3.52
CA LYS A 284 7.29 -4.70 2.34
C LYS A 284 6.04 -5.53 2.60
N ILE A 285 5.15 -5.53 1.63
CA ILE A 285 3.93 -6.34 1.65
C ILE A 285 3.55 -6.70 0.22
N ASN A 286 3.39 -8.00 -0.07
CA ASN A 286 3.24 -8.51 -1.43
C ASN A 286 4.37 -8.03 -2.37
N ASP A 287 4.01 -7.45 -3.52
CA ASP A 287 4.92 -6.85 -4.51
C ASP A 287 5.03 -5.33 -4.35
N LYS A 288 4.77 -4.83 -3.15
CA LYS A 288 4.73 -3.41 -2.81
C LYS A 288 5.72 -3.10 -1.69
N VAL A 289 6.28 -1.89 -1.71
CA VAL A 289 7.11 -1.39 -0.62
C VAL A 289 6.71 0.03 -0.25
N PHE A 290 6.67 0.28 1.05
CA PHE A 290 6.46 1.60 1.65
C PHE A 290 7.79 2.13 2.15
N ILE A 291 8.09 3.36 1.74
CA ILE A 291 9.24 4.14 2.21
C ILE A 291 8.74 5.51 2.64
N GLY A 292 9.38 6.15 3.60
CA GLY A 292 8.95 7.49 3.99
C GLY A 292 9.89 8.22 4.93
N TYR A 293 9.80 9.54 4.91
CA TYR A 293 10.63 10.52 5.62
C TYR A 293 9.79 11.77 5.88
N CYS A 294 10.15 12.64 6.83
CA CYS A 294 9.49 13.95 6.95
C CYS A 294 9.57 14.73 5.63
N GLY A 295 10.73 14.69 4.97
CA GLY A 295 10.96 15.28 3.66
C GLY A 295 11.15 16.79 3.72
N TRP A 296 11.78 17.31 4.79
CA TRP A 296 12.00 18.72 5.09
C TRP A 296 12.23 19.63 3.87
N TRP A 297 11.80 20.88 3.97
CA TRP A 297 11.86 21.88 2.88
C TRP A 297 13.24 22.53 2.75
N ASP A 298 13.52 23.09 1.58
CA ASP A 298 14.83 23.68 1.22
C ASP A 298 14.81 25.21 1.08
N TYR A 299 13.74 25.86 1.55
CA TYR A 299 13.52 27.31 1.45
C TYR A 299 13.81 27.87 0.05
N ASN A 300 13.26 27.23 -1.00
CA ASN A 300 13.30 27.48 -2.46
C ASN A 300 14.13 28.65 -3.05
N ASN A 301 14.13 29.82 -2.40
CA ASN A 301 14.87 31.03 -2.77
C ASN A 301 15.13 31.92 -1.53
N LYS A 302 15.95 32.96 -1.69
CA LYS A 302 16.30 33.91 -0.61
C LYS A 302 15.08 34.59 0.05
N LEU A 303 14.02 34.88 -0.71
CA LEU A 303 12.81 35.49 -0.15
C LEU A 303 12.06 34.49 0.75
N ASP A 304 11.98 33.23 0.34
CA ASP A 304 11.38 32.15 1.13
C ASP A 304 12.17 31.91 2.43
N LEU A 305 13.51 32.02 2.40
CA LEU A 305 14.35 31.97 3.60
C LEU A 305 14.00 33.10 4.59
N GLU A 306 13.91 34.35 4.12
CA GLU A 306 13.55 35.50 4.96
C GLU A 306 12.12 35.42 5.49
N ASN A 307 11.18 34.92 4.68
CA ASN A 307 9.81 34.66 5.12
C ASN A 307 9.76 33.53 6.17
N GLY A 308 10.61 32.51 6.02
CA GLY A 308 10.80 31.44 7.01
C GLY A 308 11.21 32.00 8.37
N LYS A 309 12.26 32.84 8.41
CA LYS A 309 12.69 33.54 9.64
C LYS A 309 11.54 34.30 10.30
N LYS A 310 10.80 35.09 9.53
CA LYS A 310 9.66 35.85 10.05
C LYS A 310 8.56 34.96 10.62
N TYR A 311 8.31 33.82 9.96
CA TYR A 311 7.34 32.83 10.44
C TYR A 311 7.77 32.24 11.79
N PHE A 312 9.01 31.77 11.91
CA PHE A 312 9.51 31.18 13.15
C PHE A 312 9.63 32.19 14.28
N ASN A 313 10.03 33.44 14.01
CA ASN A 313 9.98 34.52 15.01
C ASN A 313 8.58 34.78 15.57
N LYS A 314 7.53 34.55 14.76
CA LYS A 314 6.14 34.69 15.22
C LYS A 314 5.67 33.47 16.02
N TRP A 315 6.12 32.28 15.63
CA TRP A 315 5.73 31.03 16.29
C TRP A 315 6.48 30.85 17.62
N ILE A 316 7.79 31.08 17.62
CA ILE A 316 8.70 30.86 18.75
C ILE A 316 9.43 32.19 19.02
N PRO A 317 8.77 33.15 19.69
CA PRO A 317 9.33 34.49 19.93
C PRO A 317 10.58 34.48 20.84
N GLU A 318 10.83 33.38 21.56
CA GLU A 318 12.00 33.19 22.40
C GLU A 318 13.29 32.93 21.61
N PHE A 319 13.20 32.57 20.33
CA PHE A 319 14.37 32.31 19.50
C PHE A 319 15.19 33.57 19.26
N THR A 320 16.48 33.47 19.55
CA THR A 320 17.46 34.47 19.13
C THR A 320 17.69 34.40 17.62
N GLU A 321 18.42 35.37 17.06
CA GLU A 321 18.85 35.31 15.67
C GLU A 321 19.74 34.07 15.42
N GLU A 322 20.60 33.73 16.38
CA GLU A 322 21.46 32.55 16.32
C GLU A 322 20.64 31.24 16.31
N ASP A 323 19.62 31.13 17.17
CA ASP A 323 18.72 29.97 17.20
C ASP A 323 17.97 29.78 15.88
N ASN A 324 17.48 30.88 15.29
CA ASN A 324 16.82 30.84 13.99
C ASN A 324 17.77 30.38 12.88
N ILE A 325 19.00 30.89 12.86
CA ILE A 325 20.01 30.49 11.87
C ILE A 325 20.34 29.01 12.04
N LEU A 326 20.58 28.56 13.26
CA LEU A 326 20.86 27.16 13.57
C LEU A 326 19.73 26.25 13.12
N PHE A 327 18.48 26.58 13.49
CA PHE A 327 17.31 25.81 13.12
C PHE A 327 17.14 25.70 11.61
N MET A 328 17.21 26.82 10.87
CA MET A 328 17.07 26.75 9.41
C MET A 328 18.19 25.96 8.74
N ASN A 329 19.43 26.06 9.24
CA ASN A 329 20.54 25.27 8.72
C ASN A 329 20.32 23.77 8.97
N ASN A 330 19.83 23.41 10.15
CA ASN A 330 19.46 22.02 10.48
C ASN A 330 18.35 21.51 9.55
N VAL A 331 17.32 22.32 9.27
CA VAL A 331 16.25 21.99 8.31
C VAL A 331 16.82 21.76 6.89
N LEU A 332 17.69 22.65 6.40
CA LEU A 332 18.32 22.51 5.08
C LEU A 332 19.16 21.23 4.98
N ASN A 333 19.99 20.97 5.99
CA ASN A 333 20.84 19.77 6.03
C ASN A 333 19.98 18.49 6.07
N GLN A 334 18.91 18.48 6.87
CA GLN A 334 18.00 17.35 6.96
C GLN A 334 17.22 17.13 5.66
N ALA A 335 16.81 18.21 4.98
CA ALA A 335 16.14 18.18 3.69
C ALA A 335 16.98 17.49 2.60
N GLU A 336 18.28 17.81 2.54
CA GLU A 336 19.24 17.18 1.62
C GLU A 336 19.50 15.72 1.99
N TYR A 337 19.77 15.46 3.27
CA TYR A 337 20.02 14.12 3.79
C TYR A 337 18.87 13.14 3.49
N GLU A 338 17.62 13.52 3.79
CA GLU A 338 16.45 12.67 3.55
C GLU A 338 16.15 12.51 2.07
N TYR A 339 16.35 13.55 1.26
CA TYR A 339 16.22 13.45 -0.19
C TYR A 339 17.17 12.37 -0.75
N ASP A 340 18.44 12.39 -0.33
CA ASP A 340 19.42 11.38 -0.76
C ASP A 340 19.01 9.96 -0.34
N LYS A 341 18.46 9.80 0.87
CA LYS A 341 17.93 8.50 1.32
C LYS A 341 16.77 8.02 0.46
N ILE A 342 15.81 8.91 0.14
CA ILE A 342 14.69 8.60 -0.76
C ILE A 342 15.22 8.14 -2.11
N ILE A 343 16.14 8.88 -2.73
CA ILE A 343 16.70 8.54 -4.04
C ILE A 343 17.41 7.17 -4.01
N ASN A 344 18.16 6.89 -2.94
CA ASN A 344 18.84 5.60 -2.80
C ASN A 344 17.85 4.43 -2.67
N LEU A 345 16.76 4.61 -1.92
CA LEU A 345 15.71 3.60 -1.80
C LEU A 345 14.93 3.39 -3.11
N LEU A 346 14.62 4.47 -3.83
CA LEU A 346 14.00 4.38 -5.15
C LEU A 346 14.88 3.58 -6.12
N LYS A 347 16.19 3.90 -6.19
CA LYS A 347 17.15 3.14 -7.01
C LYS A 347 17.24 1.67 -6.61
N LYS A 348 17.27 1.38 -5.30
CA LYS A 348 17.27 0.01 -4.76
C LYS A 348 16.07 -0.76 -5.27
N TYR A 349 14.87 -0.18 -5.19
CA TYR A 349 13.62 -0.88 -5.52
C TYR A 349 13.23 -0.87 -6.98
N ASP A 350 13.68 0.11 -7.76
CA ASP A 350 13.58 0.06 -9.22
C ASP A 350 14.31 -1.17 -9.78
N ASN A 351 15.43 -1.57 -9.16
CA ASN A 351 16.21 -2.76 -9.52
C ASN A 351 15.73 -4.08 -8.89
N ASP A 352 14.76 -4.05 -7.98
CA ASP A 352 14.21 -5.25 -7.33
C ASP A 352 12.97 -5.77 -8.09
N ASP A 353 13.14 -6.81 -8.89
CA ASP A 353 12.06 -7.42 -9.70
C ASP A 353 10.90 -7.99 -8.86
N SER A 354 11.11 -8.25 -7.56
CA SER A 354 10.03 -8.70 -6.67
C SER A 354 9.07 -7.58 -6.30
N ILE A 355 9.53 -6.33 -6.40
CA ILE A 355 8.73 -5.13 -6.15
C ILE A 355 8.24 -4.56 -7.48
N LYS A 356 6.92 -4.36 -7.58
CA LYS A 356 6.26 -3.73 -8.73
C LYS A 356 5.79 -2.32 -8.43
N GLU A 357 5.61 -1.98 -7.16
CA GLU A 357 5.10 -0.68 -6.75
C GLU A 357 5.80 -0.16 -5.50
N ILE A 358 6.16 1.11 -5.54
CA ILE A 358 6.71 1.88 -4.43
C ILE A 358 5.65 2.90 -4.01
N ILE A 359 5.39 2.96 -2.71
CA ILE A 359 4.56 3.97 -2.08
C ILE A 359 5.48 4.85 -1.24
N LEU A 360 5.58 6.13 -1.61
CA LEU A 360 6.37 7.11 -0.87
C LEU A 360 5.46 7.88 0.08
N VAL A 361 5.88 8.03 1.33
CA VAL A 361 5.20 8.84 2.34
C VAL A 361 6.12 9.99 2.73
N THR A 362 5.68 11.23 2.58
CA THR A 362 6.39 12.42 3.09
C THR A 362 5.50 13.22 4.01
N HIS A 363 6.03 14.05 4.91
CA HIS A 363 5.19 15.03 5.58
C HIS A 363 5.07 16.28 4.70
N SER A 364 6.22 16.81 4.26
CA SER A 364 6.29 17.90 3.27
C SER A 364 5.60 17.55 1.96
N VAL A 365 5.26 18.60 1.21
CA VAL A 365 4.52 18.52 -0.04
C VAL A 365 5.29 17.73 -1.10
N GLY A 366 4.65 16.72 -1.70
CA GLY A 366 5.28 15.87 -2.71
C GLY A 366 5.42 16.51 -4.11
N HIS A 367 4.69 17.58 -4.41
CA HIS A 367 4.76 18.26 -5.71
C HIS A 367 4.41 19.74 -5.62
N LYS A 368 5.15 20.60 -6.33
CA LYS A 368 4.99 22.06 -6.29
C LYS A 368 3.57 22.58 -6.54
N SER A 369 2.75 21.87 -7.31
CA SER A 369 1.34 22.24 -7.59
C SER A 369 0.45 22.24 -6.34
N PHE A 370 0.90 21.59 -5.27
CA PHE A 370 0.18 21.48 -4.00
C PHE A 370 0.74 22.40 -2.91
N LYS A 371 1.78 23.21 -3.23
CA LYS A 371 2.35 24.18 -2.29
C LYS A 371 1.29 25.22 -1.91
N VAL A 372 1.19 25.57 -0.62
CA VAL A 372 0.32 26.65 -0.19
C VAL A 372 0.96 27.98 -0.61
N VAL A 373 0.15 28.86 -1.20
CA VAL A 373 0.62 30.15 -1.69
C VAL A 373 1.23 30.95 -0.52
N ASN A 374 2.41 31.53 -0.74
CA ASN A 374 3.18 32.32 0.24
C ASN A 374 3.65 31.57 1.50
N LYS A 375 3.65 30.24 1.52
CA LYS A 375 4.24 29.45 2.61
C LYS A 375 5.61 28.93 2.19
N SER A 376 6.67 29.36 2.89
CA SER A 376 8.06 29.02 2.58
C SER A 376 8.54 27.69 3.14
N THR A 377 7.74 27.05 3.98
CA THR A 377 8.09 25.84 4.73
C THR A 377 7.39 24.58 4.21
N ASP A 378 6.90 24.59 2.97
CA ASP A 378 6.00 23.54 2.47
C ASP A 378 6.67 22.47 1.64
N TYR A 379 7.69 22.84 0.87
CA TYR A 379 8.14 22.08 -0.28
C TYR A 379 9.65 22.01 -0.36
N ASN A 380 10.14 20.83 -0.75
CA ASN A 380 11.54 20.62 -1.08
C ASN A 380 11.70 20.63 -2.60
N THR A 381 12.43 21.60 -3.17
CA THR A 381 12.56 21.71 -4.62
C THR A 381 13.28 20.55 -5.28
N MET A 382 14.09 19.78 -4.53
CA MET A 382 14.77 18.58 -5.02
C MET A 382 13.78 17.48 -5.40
N PHE A 383 12.56 17.46 -4.85
CA PHE A 383 11.53 16.48 -5.20
C PHE A 383 11.12 16.53 -6.67
N ASN A 384 11.34 17.65 -7.38
CA ASN A 384 11.16 17.72 -8.83
C ASN A 384 12.04 16.71 -9.60
N ASN A 385 13.13 16.25 -8.98
CA ASN A 385 14.09 15.32 -9.59
C ASN A 385 13.79 13.85 -9.28
N ILE A 386 12.81 13.56 -8.41
CA ILE A 386 12.39 12.19 -8.10
C ILE A 386 11.76 11.56 -9.35
N LYS A 387 12.36 10.44 -9.78
CA LYS A 387 11.90 9.64 -10.90
C LYS A 387 12.03 8.17 -10.55
N SER A 388 10.93 7.44 -10.69
CA SER A 388 10.87 5.98 -10.59
C SER A 388 9.71 5.49 -11.44
N ASN A 389 9.89 4.37 -12.14
CA ASN A 389 8.82 3.73 -12.92
C ASN A 389 7.88 2.88 -12.04
N LYS A 390 8.25 2.65 -10.77
CA LYS A 390 7.48 1.87 -9.80
C LYS A 390 6.78 2.76 -8.76
N LEU A 391 7.15 4.04 -8.65
CA LEU A 391 6.46 5.00 -7.79
C LEU A 391 5.09 5.35 -8.39
N ASN A 392 4.02 4.82 -7.78
CA ASN A 392 2.65 5.05 -8.25
C ASN A 392 1.80 5.85 -7.26
N ASN A 393 2.17 5.86 -5.98
CA ASN A 393 1.44 6.55 -4.92
C ASN A 393 2.42 7.36 -4.05
N TRP A 394 2.06 8.61 -3.79
CA TRP A 394 2.77 9.51 -2.90
C TRP A 394 1.79 10.13 -1.89
N ILE A 395 1.91 9.71 -0.65
CA ILE A 395 1.06 10.17 0.45
C ILE A 395 1.80 11.27 1.21
N PHE A 396 1.11 12.37 1.53
CA PHE A 396 1.72 13.50 2.22
C PHE A 396 0.79 14.27 3.16
N GLY A 397 1.35 15.22 3.92
CA GLY A 397 0.65 16.07 4.89
C GLY A 397 0.91 17.58 4.70
N HIS A 398 1.05 18.32 5.80
CA HIS A 398 1.60 19.67 5.96
C HIS A 398 0.79 20.84 5.38
N THR A 399 0.13 20.65 4.24
CA THR A 399 -0.61 21.72 3.57
C THR A 399 -1.91 22.07 4.30
N HIS A 400 -2.42 21.11 5.07
CA HIS A 400 -3.76 21.11 5.63
C HIS A 400 -4.87 21.14 4.57
N TYR A 401 -4.60 20.91 3.28
CA TYR A 401 -5.61 20.74 2.22
C TYR A 401 -5.82 19.25 1.89
N ASP A 402 -7.08 18.82 1.74
CA ASP A 402 -7.38 17.47 1.24
C ASP A 402 -7.04 17.40 -0.26
N ILE A 403 -6.15 16.46 -0.62
CA ILE A 403 -5.65 16.29 -1.98
C ILE A 403 -5.80 14.83 -2.40
N ASN A 404 -6.24 14.62 -3.63
CA ASN A 404 -6.30 13.33 -4.31
C ASN A 404 -6.23 13.57 -5.81
N ASP A 405 -5.02 13.72 -6.32
CA ASP A 405 -4.77 14.10 -7.71
C ASP A 405 -3.68 13.22 -8.32
N LYS A 406 -3.58 13.21 -9.66
CA LYS A 406 -2.62 12.37 -10.38
C LYS A 406 -1.78 13.22 -11.34
N ILE A 407 -0.47 13.25 -11.09
CA ILE A 407 0.51 13.98 -11.91
C ILE A 407 1.57 12.99 -12.38
N ASN A 408 1.86 12.95 -13.69
CA ASN A 408 2.89 12.10 -14.29
C ASN A 408 2.80 10.62 -13.86
N ASN A 409 1.57 10.08 -13.83
CA ASN A 409 1.23 8.73 -13.37
C ASN A 409 1.37 8.44 -11.87
N ILE A 410 1.86 9.39 -11.06
CA ILE A 410 1.90 9.28 -9.60
C ILE A 410 0.60 9.85 -9.02
N LYS A 411 -0.05 9.08 -8.16
CA LYS A 411 -1.22 9.51 -7.40
C LYS A 411 -0.76 10.15 -6.10
N TYR A 412 -1.07 11.42 -5.92
CA TYR A 412 -0.75 12.22 -4.75
C TYR A 412 -1.96 12.31 -3.81
N ILE A 413 -1.76 12.01 -2.53
CA ILE A 413 -2.85 11.94 -1.55
C ILE A 413 -2.45 12.65 -0.27
N CYS A 414 -3.26 13.62 0.15
CA CYS A 414 -3.16 14.27 1.46
C CYS A 414 -4.52 14.14 2.14
N ASN A 415 -4.56 13.66 3.39
CA ASN A 415 -5.80 13.61 4.18
C ASN A 415 -5.54 14.25 5.54
N PRO A 416 -5.45 15.59 5.61
CA PRO A 416 -5.10 16.27 6.83
C PRO A 416 -6.34 16.58 7.66
N ARG A 417 -6.22 16.46 8.98
CA ARG A 417 -7.19 17.10 9.88
C ARG A 417 -6.94 18.60 9.98
N GLY A 418 -5.69 19.01 10.05
CA GLY A 418 -5.30 20.40 10.26
C GLY A 418 -5.67 20.90 11.66
N ARG A 419 -5.47 22.20 11.88
CA ARG A 419 -5.76 22.92 13.12
C ARG A 419 -7.22 23.36 13.17
N PRO A 420 -7.75 23.72 14.36
CA PRO A 420 -9.13 24.21 14.48
C PRO A 420 -9.46 25.39 13.56
N ASN A 421 -8.51 26.31 13.41
CA ASN A 421 -8.67 27.55 12.64
C ASN A 421 -8.61 27.39 11.11
N ASP A 422 -8.20 26.23 10.58
CA ASP A 422 -7.95 26.12 9.13
C ASP A 422 -9.25 25.97 8.33
N PHE A 423 -9.94 24.85 8.51
CA PHE A 423 -11.18 24.52 7.79
C PHE A 423 -12.30 24.07 8.74
N ASN A 424 -12.14 24.34 10.04
CA ASN A 424 -13.09 23.97 11.09
C ASN A 424 -13.52 22.49 11.02
N ARG A 425 -12.54 21.57 10.90
CA ARG A 425 -12.76 20.12 10.75
C ARG A 425 -13.18 19.45 12.06
N LEU A 426 -14.29 19.91 12.64
CA LEU A 426 -14.91 19.32 13.84
C LEU A 426 -15.28 17.86 13.62
N LYS A 427 -15.67 17.53 12.38
CA LYS A 427 -15.84 16.17 11.89
C LYS A 427 -14.72 15.91 10.88
N TYR A 428 -13.99 14.83 11.07
CA TYR A 428 -12.91 14.43 10.21
C TYR A 428 -13.09 12.96 9.84
N ASP A 429 -13.08 12.68 8.55
CA ASP A 429 -13.24 11.34 8.01
C ASP A 429 -11.89 10.79 7.54
N ILE A 430 -11.59 9.58 7.97
CA ILE A 430 -10.43 8.84 7.48
C ILE A 430 -10.66 8.47 6.02
N LYS A 431 -9.64 8.71 5.20
CA LYS A 431 -9.61 8.37 3.79
C LYS A 431 -9.04 6.98 3.62
N THR A 432 -9.71 6.16 2.81
CA THR A 432 -9.27 4.80 2.49
C THR A 432 -8.80 4.73 1.05
N LEU A 433 -7.56 4.28 0.85
CA LEU A 433 -6.96 4.03 -0.46
C LEU A 433 -6.94 2.53 -0.72
N ILE A 434 -7.47 2.12 -1.87
CA ILE A 434 -7.35 0.75 -2.39
C ILE A 434 -6.24 0.74 -3.43
N ILE A 435 -5.20 -0.07 -3.20
CA ILE A 435 -4.11 -0.31 -4.15
C ILE A 435 -4.23 -1.74 -4.68
N HIS A 436 -4.13 -1.92 -6.00
CA HIS A 436 -4.30 -3.21 -6.67
C HIS A 436 -2.98 -3.96 -6.88
#